data_AF-A0A6V8DHM3-F1
#
_entry.id   AF-A0A6V8DHM3-F1
#
_cell.length_a   1.000
_cell.length_b   1.000
_cell.length_c   1.000
_cell.angle_alpha   90.00
_cell.angle_beta   90.00
_cell.angle_gamma   90.00
#
_symmetry.space_group_name_H-M   'P 1'
#
loop_
_entity.id
_entity.type
_entity.pdbx_description
1 polymer ?
#
loop_
_entity_poly.entity_id
_entity_poly.type
_entity_poly.pdbx_seq_one_letter_code
_entity_poly.pdbx_strand_id
1 'polypeptide(L)' 'MQVIDRKDNPLLNRVEIRFVWDHPNSPTPDLSQMVSAAAKVEPGSKEELIFIKDVSTRFGMPRTTGLALVYSTEEAS' A
#
# COMPACT_ATOMS: atom_id res chain seq x y z
N MET A 1 7.39 -6.00 -4.30
CA MET A 1 6.98 -4.96 -3.35
C MET A 1 7.85 -5.06 -2.11
N GLN A 2 8.43 -3.96 -1.67
CA GLN A 2 9.28 -3.86 -0.50
C GLN A 2 8.68 -2.81 0.44
N VAL A 3 8.45 -3.17 1.70
CA VAL A 3 8.01 -2.22 2.73
C VAL A 3 9.22 -1.43 3.21
N ILE A 4 9.15 -0.09 3.13
CA ILE A 4 10.20 0.81 3.62
C ILE A 4 9.92 1.19 5.06
N ASP A 5 8.66 1.50 5.36
CA ASP A 5 8.28 2.11 6.61
C ASP A 5 6.89 1.61 7.01
N ARG A 6 6.71 1.39 8.32
CA ARG A 6 5.44 1.00 8.90
C ARG A 6 5.20 1.89 10.10
N LYS A 7 4.11 2.63 10.06
CA LYS A 7 3.71 3.55 11.12
C LYS A 7 2.33 3.17 11.61
N ASP A 8 2.23 2.85 12.90
CA ASP A 8 0.95 2.63 13.56
C ASP A 8 0.36 3.97 14.01
N ASN A 9 -0.92 4.20 13.72
CA ASN A 9 -1.64 5.38 14.16
C ASN A 9 -2.86 4.98 15.01
N PRO A 10 -2.67 4.83 16.33
CA PRO A 10 -3.72 4.35 17.23
C PRO A 10 -4.87 5.37 17.39
N LEU A 11 -4.66 6.65 17.05
CA LEU A 11 -5.72 7.67 17.08
C LEU A 11 -6.77 7.46 16.00
N LEU A 12 -6.37 6.87 14.87
CA LEU A 12 -7.22 6.61 13.71
C LEU A 12 -7.43 5.11 13.46
N ASN A 13 -6.99 4.25 14.39
CA ASN A 13 -7.04 2.78 14.27
C ASN A 13 -6.54 2.27 12.91
N ARG A 14 -5.50 2.91 12.35
CA ARG A 14 -4.96 2.61 11.03
C ARG A 14 -3.46 2.41 11.06
N VAL A 15 -2.97 1.57 10.17
CA VAL A 15 -1.55 1.34 9.92
C VAL A 15 -1.18 1.97 8.58
N GLU A 16 -0.19 2.84 8.58
CA GLU A 16 0.36 3.45 7.36
C GLU A 16 1.63 2.70 6.96
N ILE A 17 1.60 2.06 5.79
CA ILE A 17 2.68 1.25 5.26
C ILE A 17 3.21 1.92 4.01
N ARG A 18 4.44 2.43 4.06
CA ARG A 18 5.13 2.91 2.86
C ARG A 18 5.79 1.75 2.16
N PHE A 19 5.49 1.60 0.88
CA PHE A 19 6.09 0.56 0.06
C PHE A 19 6.74 1.14 -1.19
N VAL A 20 7.76 0.44 -1.64
CA VAL A 20 8.36 0.59 -2.96
C VAL A 20 8.06 -0.65 -3.78
N TRP A 21 7.78 -0.43 -5.04
CA TRP A 21 7.60 -1.48 -6.02
C TRP A 21 8.47 -1.21 -7.23
N ASP A 22 9.51 -2.02 -7.38
CA ASP A 22 10.32 -2.06 -8.59
C ASP A 22 9.68 -3.05 -9.58
N HIS A 23 9.26 -2.56 -10.75
CA HIS A 23 8.60 -3.31 -11.82
C HIS A 23 9.38 -3.22 -13.14
N PRO A 24 10.65 -3.66 -13.19
CA PRO A 24 11.57 -3.38 -14.29
C PRO A 24 11.11 -3.79 -15.69
N ASN A 25 10.25 -4.80 -15.79
CA ASN A 25 9.73 -5.34 -17.04
C ASN A 25 8.20 -5.27 -17.14
N SER A 26 7.54 -4.43 -16.32
CA SER A 26 6.08 -4.34 -16.31
C SER A 26 5.62 -2.89 -16.31
N PRO A 27 4.41 -2.61 -16.83
CA PRO A 27 3.80 -1.30 -16.69
C PRO A 27 3.53 -0.99 -15.21
N THR A 28 3.22 0.28 -14.92
CA THR A 28 2.77 0.72 -13.60
C THR A 28 1.67 -0.23 -13.09
N PRO A 29 1.82 -0.83 -11.89
CA PRO A 29 0.85 -1.80 -11.38
C PRO A 29 -0.50 -1.14 -11.14
N ASP A 30 -1.57 -1.89 -11.42
CA ASP A 30 -2.93 -1.45 -11.16
C ASP A 30 -3.22 -1.34 -9.66
N LEU A 31 -4.20 -0.50 -9.31
CA LEU A 31 -4.64 -0.30 -7.93
C LEU A 31 -5.04 -1.63 -7.27
N SER A 32 -5.76 -2.50 -7.98
CA SER A 32 -6.14 -3.83 -7.47
C SER A 32 -4.93 -4.72 -7.15
N GLN A 33 -3.88 -4.68 -7.99
CA GLN A 33 -2.65 -5.43 -7.71
C GLN A 33 -1.93 -4.91 -6.48
N MET A 34 -1.93 -3.59 -6.30
CA MET A 34 -1.39 -2.95 -5.11
C MET A 34 -2.18 -3.32 -3.85
N VAL A 35 -3.51 -3.38 -3.93
CA VAL A 35 -4.36 -3.76 -2.78
C VAL A 35 -4.06 -5.19 -2.39
N SER A 36 -4.07 -6.13 -3.33
CA SER A 36 -3.76 -7.53 -3.03
C SER A 36 -2.31 -7.73 -2.56
N ALA A 37 -1.36 -6.92 -3.02
CA ALA A 37 0.01 -6.97 -2.52
C ALA A 37 0.12 -6.46 -1.07
N ALA A 38 -0.58 -5.36 -0.74
CA ALA A 38 -0.66 -4.84 0.61
C ALA A 38 -1.39 -5.82 1.56
N ALA A 39 -2.46 -6.47 1.09
CA ALA A 39 -3.17 -7.52 1.82
C ALA A 39 -2.29 -8.74 2.11
N LYS A 40 -1.40 -9.12 1.18
CA LYS A 40 -0.41 -10.16 1.41
C LYS A 40 0.64 -9.78 2.47
N VAL A 41 0.93 -8.50 2.63
CA VAL A 41 1.87 -8.01 3.64
C VAL A 41 1.22 -7.97 5.03
N GLU A 42 -0.06 -7.61 5.12
CA GLU A 42 -0.84 -7.67 6.35
C GLU A 42 -2.00 -8.67 6.20
N PRO A 43 -1.74 -9.99 6.39
CA PRO A 43 -2.72 -11.06 6.19
C PRO A 43 -3.88 -11.09 7.21
N GLY A 44 -4.11 -10.00 7.96
CA GLY A 44 -5.23 -9.83 8.89
C GLY A 44 -6.25 -8.78 8.48
N SER A 45 -5.98 -8.02 7.41
CA SER A 45 -6.84 -6.91 6.99
C SER A 45 -7.64 -7.27 5.75
N LYS A 46 -8.93 -6.92 5.76
CA LYS A 46 -9.79 -7.06 4.58
C LYS A 46 -9.26 -6.18 3.45
N GLU A 47 -9.24 -6.68 2.21
CA GLU A 47 -8.87 -5.90 1.02
C GLU A 47 -9.70 -4.61 0.89
N GLU A 48 -10.94 -4.63 1.38
CA GLU A 48 -11.88 -3.50 1.43
C GLU A 48 -11.45 -2.38 2.40
N LEU A 49 -10.58 -2.68 3.37
CA LEU A 49 -10.06 -1.75 4.36
C LEU A 49 -8.66 -1.24 4.02
N ILE A 50 -8.15 -1.58 2.83
CA ILE A 50 -6.83 -1.20 2.36
C ILE A 50 -6.97 -0.11 1.30
N PHE A 51 -6.49 1.09 1.63
CA PHE A 51 -6.51 2.23 0.73
C PHE A 51 -5.10 2.60 0.33
N ILE A 52 -4.84 2.68 -0.96
CA ILE A 52 -3.54 3.14 -1.44
C ILE A 52 -3.64 4.63 -1.77
N LYS A 53 -2.71 5.39 -1.23
CA LYS A 53 -2.56 6.81 -1.43
C LYS A 53 -1.13 7.15 -1.83
N ASP A 54 -0.94 8.35 -2.37
CA ASP A 54 0.37 8.89 -2.73
C ASP A 54 1.20 7.98 -3.64
N VAL A 55 0.52 7.32 -4.60
CA VAL A 55 1.19 6.53 -5.63
C VAL A 55 1.94 7.46 -6.56
N SER A 56 3.26 7.41 -6.48
CA SER A 56 4.16 8.18 -7.34
C SER A 56 5.08 7.21 -8.08
N THR A 57 5.02 7.25 -9.41
CA THR A 57 5.96 6.53 -10.27
C THR A 57 7.04 7.49 -10.74
N ARG A 58 8.30 7.13 -10.55
CA ARG A 58 9.42 7.98 -10.96
C ARG A 58 9.60 7.91 -12.47
N PHE A 59 9.40 9.00 -13.19
CA PHE A 59 9.61 9.03 -14.64
C PHE A 59 11.06 8.62 -14.99
N GLY A 60 11.21 7.68 -15.92
CA GLY A 60 12.50 7.12 -16.33
C GLY A 60 13.03 5.96 -15.49
N MET A 61 12.36 5.60 -14.38
CA MET A 61 12.65 4.37 -13.62
C MET A 61 11.35 3.59 -13.41
N PRO A 62 11.33 2.28 -13.66
CA PRO A 62 10.18 1.42 -13.39
C PRO A 62 10.05 1.14 -11.89
N ARG A 63 9.89 2.21 -11.11
CA ARG A 63 9.80 2.21 -9.66
C ARG A 63 8.63 3.06 -9.24
N THR A 64 7.70 2.43 -8.54
CA THR A 64 6.53 3.07 -7.96
C THR A 64 6.64 3.05 -6.45
N THR A 65 6.51 4.21 -5.83
CA THR A 65 6.37 4.36 -4.39
C THR A 65 4.89 4.58 -4.09
N GLY A 66 4.39 4.02 -3.00
CA GLY A 66 3.03 4.26 -2.55
C GLY A 66 2.91 4.16 -1.04
N LEU A 67 1.79 4.65 -0.52
CA LEU A 67 1.42 4.59 0.88
C LEU A 67 0.12 3.80 1.01
N ALA A 68 0.19 2.62 1.62
CA ALA A 68 -0.96 1.81 1.95
C ALA A 68 -1.47 2.19 3.35
N LEU A 69 -2.72 2.62 3.43
CA LEU A 69 -3.47 2.84 4.66
C LEU A 69 -4.31 1.60 4.91
N VAL A 70 -4.01 0.90 6.00
CA VAL A 70 -4.72 -0.31 6.40
C VAL A 70 -5.56 0.03 7.62
N TYR A 71 -6.87 0.04 7.45
CA TYR A 71 -7.82 0.30 8.55
C TYR A 71 -8.16 -1.01 9.27
N SER A 72 -8.31 -0.92 10.59
CA SER A 72 -8.62 -2.09 11.42
C SER A 72 -10.13 -2.40 11.46
N THR A 73 -10.99 -1.40 11.24
CA THR A 73 -12.46 -1.51 11.32
C THR A 73 -13.12 -0.72 10.18
N GLU A 74 -14.33 -1.14 9.77
CA GLU A 74 -15.18 -0.40 8.80
C GLU A 74 -15.62 0.97 9.33
N GLU A 75 -15.69 1.15 10.65
CA GLU A 75 -15.99 2.45 11.26
C GLU A 75 -14.82 3.46 11.13
N ALA A 76 -13.61 2.97 10.83
CA ALA A 76 -12.42 3.79 10.69
C ALA A 76 -12.10 4.17 9.22
N SER A 77 -12.77 3.56 8.23
CA SER A 77 -12.56 3.79 6.79
C SER A 77 -13.28 5.03 6.25
#